data_AF-A0A916A4C1-F1
#
_entry.id   AF-A0A916A4C1-F1
#
_cell.length_a   1.000
_cell.length_b   1.000
_cell.length_c   1.000
_cell.angle_alpha   90.00
_cell.angle_beta   90.00
_cell.angle_gamma   90.00
#
_symmetry.space_group_name_H-M   'P 1'
#
loop_
_entity.id
_entity.type
_entity.pdbx_description
1 polymer ?
#
loop_
_entity_poly.entity_id
_entity_poly.type
_entity_poly.pdbx_seq_one_letter_code
_entity_poly.pdbx_strand_id
1 'polypeptide(L)'
;MPGSPVSIGCAVLLSPGAAGPPDSGVISTVLQAIATAGGQPLATAGSLCQMVNSVSGVPYVLPIGPGGSTSVLINGQPLVRMGDMIPSGPGVLTIIGPPAAPYITDTGAP
;
A
#
# COMPACT_ATOMS: atom_id res chain seq x y z
N MET A 1 -3.23 -11.94 3.66
CA MET A 1 -4.63 -12.31 3.37
C MET A 1 -4.69 -12.44 1.85
N PRO A 2 -5.42 -13.41 1.28
CA PRO A 2 -5.60 -13.43 -0.16
C PRO A 2 -6.19 -12.12 -0.66
N GLY A 3 -5.63 -11.55 -1.73
CA GLY A 3 -6.07 -10.26 -2.22
C GLY A 3 -5.50 -9.91 -3.58
N SER A 4 -6.20 -9.05 -4.29
CA SER A 4 -5.71 -8.52 -5.56
C SER A 4 -4.60 -7.50 -5.33
N PRO A 5 -3.53 -7.53 -6.14
CA PRO A 5 -2.44 -6.58 -6.02
C PRO A 5 -2.90 -5.16 -6.33
N VAL A 6 -2.28 -4.19 -5.66
CA VAL A 6 -2.54 -2.75 -5.87
C VAL A 6 -1.35 -2.06 -6.53
N SER A 7 -1.55 -0.80 -6.93
CA SER A 7 -0.53 0.01 -7.61
C SER A 7 -0.74 1.50 -7.30
N ILE A 8 -0.06 2.36 -8.06
CA ILE A 8 -0.18 3.82 -8.03
C ILE A 8 -1.66 4.22 -8.15
N GLY A 9 -2.07 5.17 -7.32
CA GLY A 9 -3.45 5.66 -7.22
C GLY A 9 -4.34 4.85 -6.27
N CYS A 10 -3.85 3.73 -5.72
CA CYS A 10 -4.58 3.00 -4.68
C CYS A 10 -4.76 3.85 -3.43
N ALA A 11 -6.01 3.98 -2.95
CA ALA A 11 -6.33 4.68 -1.72
C ALA A 11 -5.88 3.88 -0.50
N VAL A 12 -5.35 4.61 0.48
CA VAL A 12 -4.86 4.06 1.74
C VAL A 12 -5.37 4.90 2.92
N LEU A 13 -5.51 4.24 4.07
CA LEU A 13 -5.89 4.88 5.33
C LEU A 13 -4.89 4.50 6.41
N LEU A 14 -4.39 5.47 7.15
CA LEU A 14 -3.45 5.27 8.25
C LEU A 14 -4.17 5.53 9.58
N SER A 15 -4.20 4.54 10.47
CA SER A 15 -4.83 4.66 11.79
C SER A 15 -3.95 4.05 12.90
N PRO A 16 -3.62 4.81 13.97
CA PRO A 16 -3.74 6.26 14.09
C PRO A 16 -2.98 7.00 12.98
N GLY A 17 -3.47 8.18 12.58
CA GLY A 17 -2.74 9.07 11.67
C GLY A 17 -1.61 9.83 12.38
N ALA A 18 -0.88 10.67 11.66
CA ALA A 18 0.27 11.40 12.19
C ALA A 18 -0.10 12.37 13.33
N ALA A 19 -1.35 12.83 13.39
CA ALA A 19 -1.87 13.70 14.45
C ALA A 19 -2.84 12.99 15.41
N GLY A 20 -2.97 11.66 15.32
CA GLY A 20 -3.94 10.86 16.09
C GLY A 20 -5.12 10.36 15.26
N PRO A 21 -6.04 11.24 14.79
CA PRO A 21 -7.12 10.83 13.91
C PRO A 21 -6.62 10.18 12.61
N PRO A 22 -7.40 9.30 11.95
CA PRO A 22 -6.95 8.60 10.75
C PRO A 22 -6.64 9.53 9.58
N ASP A 23 -5.49 9.32 8.94
CA ASP A 23 -5.05 10.07 7.76
C ASP A 23 -5.32 9.28 6.48
N SER A 24 -5.68 9.97 5.40
CA SER A 24 -5.97 9.34 4.09
C SER A 24 -4.89 9.69 3.08
N GLY A 25 -4.65 8.79 2.13
CA GLY A 25 -3.70 9.06 1.06
C GLY A 25 -3.88 8.14 -0.13
N VAL A 26 -2.92 8.22 -1.04
CA VAL A 26 -2.80 7.32 -2.18
C VAL A 26 -1.37 6.84 -2.33
N ILE A 27 -1.17 5.63 -2.86
CA ILE A 27 0.16 5.20 -3.33
C ILE A 27 0.55 6.11 -4.50
N SER A 28 1.62 6.89 -4.33
CA SER A 28 2.09 7.85 -5.34
C SER A 28 3.31 7.33 -6.09
N THR A 29 4.09 6.42 -5.51
CA THR A 29 5.29 5.89 -6.15
C THR A 29 5.51 4.43 -5.80
N VAL A 30 5.81 3.63 -6.82
CA VAL A 30 6.26 2.25 -6.69
C VAL A 30 7.72 2.19 -7.13
N LEU A 31 8.61 1.75 -6.24
CA LEU A 31 10.07 1.82 -6.45
C LEU A 31 10.61 0.69 -7.34
N GLN A 32 9.89 -0.42 -7.43
CA GLN A 32 10.23 -1.52 -8.33
C GLN A 32 9.54 -1.33 -9.69
N ALA A 33 10.21 -1.72 -10.77
CA ALA A 33 9.66 -1.64 -12.13
C ALA A 33 9.68 -2.99 -12.88
N ILE A 34 9.92 -4.10 -12.17
CA ILE A 34 10.14 -5.42 -12.74
C ILE A 34 8.80 -6.16 -12.93
N ALA A 35 7.88 -6.00 -11.98
CA ALA A 35 6.57 -6.63 -12.01
C ALA A 35 5.47 -5.60 -12.28
N THR A 36 4.70 -5.82 -13.35
CA THR A 36 3.58 -4.97 -13.74
C THR A 36 2.31 -5.81 -13.92
N ALA A 37 1.15 -5.18 -13.75
CA ALA A 37 -0.14 -5.74 -14.14
C ALA A 37 -1.03 -4.63 -14.72
N GLY A 38 -1.74 -4.91 -15.80
CA GLY A 38 -2.48 -3.88 -16.54
C GLY A 38 -1.60 -2.72 -17.03
N GLY A 39 -0.30 -2.96 -17.24
CA GLY A 39 0.68 -1.93 -17.60
C GLY A 39 1.17 -1.05 -16.46
N GLN A 40 0.73 -1.28 -15.22
CA GLN A 40 1.12 -0.50 -14.04
C GLN A 40 2.06 -1.32 -13.13
N PRO A 41 3.08 -0.70 -12.49
CA PRO A 41 3.99 -1.39 -11.58
C PRO A 41 3.28 -1.81 -10.29
N LEU A 42 3.46 -3.05 -9.84
CA LEU A 42 2.80 -3.57 -8.64
C LEU A 42 3.42 -2.98 -7.36
N ALA A 43 2.59 -2.49 -6.45
CA ALA A 43 3.07 -1.94 -5.19
C ALA A 43 3.69 -3.03 -4.30
N THR A 44 4.83 -2.73 -3.70
CA THR A 44 5.50 -3.56 -2.70
C THR A 44 5.67 -2.79 -1.39
N ALA A 45 6.07 -3.49 -0.32
CA ALA A 45 6.69 -2.85 0.83
C ALA A 45 7.78 -1.85 0.37
N GLY A 46 7.85 -0.69 1.03
CA GLY A 46 8.72 0.42 0.65
C GLY A 46 8.18 1.34 -0.45
N SER A 47 7.05 1.02 -1.11
CA SER A 47 6.36 2.00 -1.98
C SER A 47 5.96 3.24 -1.18
N LEU A 48 5.83 4.39 -1.84
CA LEU A 48 5.54 5.66 -1.17
C LEU A 48 4.07 6.03 -1.33
N CYS A 49 3.48 6.46 -0.21
CA CYS A 49 2.15 7.05 -0.16
C CYS A 49 2.25 8.57 -0.02
N GLN A 50 1.47 9.29 -0.81
CA GLN A 50 1.18 10.69 -0.56
C GLN A 50 -0.04 10.75 0.36
N MET A 51 0.22 11.02 1.63
CA MET A 51 -0.78 11.13 2.69
C MET A 51 -1.20 12.59 2.85
N VAL A 52 -2.40 12.79 3.39
CA VAL A 52 -2.93 14.07 3.83
C VAL A 52 -3.31 13.93 5.29
N ASN A 53 -2.71 14.76 6.14
CA ASN A 53 -3.09 14.78 7.54
C ASN A 53 -4.53 15.28 7.69
N SER A 54 -5.37 14.51 8.36
CA SER A 54 -6.80 14.78 8.53
C SER A 54 -7.09 16.02 9.38
N VAL A 55 -6.17 16.40 10.27
CA VAL A 55 -6.34 17.54 11.18
C VAL A 55 -5.86 18.83 10.53
N SER A 56 -4.67 18.82 9.91
CA SER A 56 -4.05 20.02 9.34
C SER A 56 -4.27 20.20 7.84
N GLY A 57 -4.68 19.15 7.12
CA GLY A 57 -4.75 19.13 5.66
C GLY A 57 -3.37 19.10 4.97
N VAL A 58 -2.27 19.06 5.73
CA VAL A 58 -0.93 19.14 5.18
C VAL A 58 -0.54 17.81 4.53
N PRO A 59 -0.07 17.81 3.28
CA PRO A 59 0.43 16.62 2.62
C PRO A 59 1.77 16.16 3.21
N TYR A 60 1.96 14.85 3.36
CA TYR A 60 3.23 14.26 3.77
C TYR A 60 3.47 12.92 3.07
N VAL A 61 4.72 12.49 3.00
CA VAL A 61 5.10 11.21 2.38
C VAL A 61 5.24 10.15 3.47
N LEU A 62 4.66 8.97 3.25
CA LEU A 62 4.80 7.81 4.11
C LEU A 62 5.22 6.57 3.28
N PRO A 63 6.39 5.97 3.54
CA PRO A 63 6.71 4.66 2.99
C PRO A 63 5.81 3.57 3.60
N ILE A 64 5.35 2.63 2.76
CA ILE A 64 4.68 1.41 3.22
C ILE A 64 5.69 0.57 4.01
N GLY A 65 5.34 0.20 5.24
CA GLY A 65 6.20 -0.58 6.11
C GLY A 65 6.42 -2.02 5.65
N PRO A 66 7.23 -2.79 6.41
CA PRO A 66 7.52 -4.18 6.09
C PRO A 66 6.31 -5.06 6.39
N GLY A 67 5.50 -5.36 5.37
CA GLY A 67 4.35 -6.25 5.45
C GLY A 67 3.67 -6.43 4.09
N GLY A 68 2.64 -7.28 4.03
CA GLY A 68 1.92 -7.61 2.80
C GLY A 68 1.93 -9.12 2.57
N SER A 69 2.28 -9.55 1.37
CA SER A 69 2.37 -10.96 1.01
C SER A 69 3.64 -11.63 1.53
N THR A 70 3.49 -12.80 2.17
CA THR A 70 4.62 -13.66 2.58
C THR A 70 5.04 -14.69 1.51
N SER A 71 4.20 -14.95 0.51
CA SER A 71 4.48 -15.93 -0.56
C SER A 71 4.98 -15.29 -1.85
N VAL A 72 4.43 -14.13 -2.21
CA VAL A 72 4.82 -13.34 -3.38
C VAL A 72 5.71 -12.18 -2.94
N LEU A 73 6.98 -12.28 -3.32
CA LEU A 73 7.98 -11.23 -3.16
C LEU A 73 8.37 -10.71 -4.55
N ILE A 74 8.50 -9.40 -4.69
CA ILE A 74 9.05 -8.76 -5.89
C ILE A 74 10.35 -8.08 -5.47
N ASN A 75 11.46 -8.52 -6.04
CA ASN A 75 12.81 -8.05 -5.64
C ASN A 75 13.06 -8.16 -4.12
N GLY A 76 12.58 -9.25 -3.51
CA GLY A 76 12.68 -9.48 -2.06
C GLY A 76 11.72 -8.66 -1.19
N GLN A 77 10.87 -7.80 -1.77
CA GLN A 77 9.87 -7.02 -1.05
C GLN A 77 8.48 -7.66 -1.15
N PRO A 78 7.73 -7.78 -0.03
CA PRO A 78 6.35 -8.25 -0.04
C PRO A 78 5.46 -7.48 -1.02
N LEU A 79 4.66 -8.22 -1.80
CA LEU A 79 3.60 -7.63 -2.62
C LEU A 79 2.50 -7.04 -1.72
N VAL A 80 2.01 -5.84 -2.06
CA VAL A 80 0.91 -5.18 -1.35
C VAL A 80 -0.41 -5.47 -2.05
N ARG A 81 -1.43 -5.84 -1.28
CA ARG A 81 -2.74 -6.26 -1.75
C ARG A 81 -3.84 -5.44 -1.10
N MET A 82 -4.98 -5.39 -1.77
CA MET A 82 -6.19 -4.83 -1.19
C MET A 82 -6.55 -5.57 0.11
N GLY A 83 -6.88 -4.82 1.16
CA GLY A 83 -7.21 -5.35 2.48
C GLY A 83 -6.00 -5.64 3.38
N ASP A 84 -4.77 -5.49 2.89
CA ASP A 84 -3.60 -5.61 3.76
C ASP A 84 -3.62 -4.51 4.84
N MET A 85 -3.23 -4.89 6.05
CA MET A 85 -3.05 -4.01 7.21
C MET A 85 -1.58 -4.05 7.59
N ILE A 86 -0.84 -2.99 7.25
CA ILE A 86 0.62 -2.97 7.30
C ILE A 86 1.09 -1.92 8.32
N PRO A 87 1.77 -2.31 9.41
CA PRO A 87 2.38 -1.34 10.32
C PRO A 87 3.30 -0.39 9.56
N SER A 88 2.99 0.91 9.57
CA SER A 88 3.68 1.94 8.79
C SER A 88 3.69 3.26 9.56
N GLY A 89 4.88 3.80 9.83
CA GLY A 89 5.03 5.06 10.57
C GLY A 89 4.31 5.03 11.93
N PRO A 90 3.38 5.96 12.22
CA PRO A 90 2.71 6.08 13.52
C PRO A 90 1.59 5.07 13.77
N GLY A 91 1.18 4.29 12.76
CA GLY A 91 -0.01 3.44 12.87
C GLY A 91 -0.01 2.25 11.91
N VAL A 92 -1.22 1.76 11.62
CA VAL A 92 -1.44 0.68 10.65
C VAL A 92 -2.01 1.27 9.37
N LEU A 93 -1.30 1.06 8.27
CA LEU A 93 -1.75 1.44 6.93
C LEU A 93 -2.66 0.34 6.38
N THR A 94 -3.92 0.69 6.18
CA THR A 94 -4.92 -0.17 5.54
C THR A 94 -4.98 0.14 4.06
N ILE A 95 -4.86 -0.89 3.23
CA ILE A 95 -4.94 -0.79 1.77
C ILE A 95 -6.40 -0.94 1.34
N ILE A 96 -6.98 0.12 0.78
CA ILE A 96 -8.43 0.16 0.49
C ILE A 96 -8.73 -0.24 -0.96
N GLY A 97 -7.93 0.23 -1.93
CA GLY A 97 -8.17 -0.02 -3.35
C GLY A 97 -8.35 1.27 -4.17
N PRO A 98 -8.64 1.19 -5.47
CA PRO A 98 -8.97 -0.02 -6.22
C PRO A 98 -7.75 -0.92 -6.49
N PRO A 99 -7.99 -2.21 -6.82
CA PRO A 99 -6.93 -3.11 -7.27
C PRO A 99 -6.39 -2.69 -8.64
N ALA A 100 -5.10 -2.94 -8.87
CA ALA A 100 -4.46 -2.70 -10.16
C ALA A 100 -4.86 -3.76 -11.20
N ALA A 101 -5.06 -4.99 -10.74
CA ALA A 101 -5.47 -6.12 -11.55
C ALA A 101 -6.51 -6.96 -10.79
N PRO A 102 -7.82 -6.66 -10.91
CA PRO A 102 -8.87 -7.41 -10.21
C PRO A 102 -8.99 -8.87 -10.68
N TYR A 103 -8.39 -9.20 -11.84
CA TYR A 103 -8.32 -10.55 -12.38
C TYR A 103 -7.12 -11.36 -11.84
N ILE A 104 -6.27 -10.76 -11.01
CA ILE A 104 -5.17 -11.45 -10.30
C ILE A 104 -5.51 -11.46 -8.82
N THR A 105 -5.34 -12.62 -8.18
CA THR A 105 -5.43 -12.77 -6.73
C THR A 105 -4.16 -13.45 -6.26
N ASP A 106 -3.40 -12.80 -5.37
CA ASP A 106 -2.40 -13.51 -4.59
C ASP A 106 -3.14 -14.26 -3.47
N THR A 107 -2.95 -15.58 -3.40
CA THR A 107 -3.55 -16.45 -2.37
C THR A 107 -2.64 -16.64 -1.16
N GLY A 108 -1.55 -15.89 -1.09
CA GLY A 108 -0.58 -15.90 -0.01
C GLY A 108 -1.14 -15.60 1.37
N ALA A 109 -0.47 -16.16 2.39
CA ALA A 109 -0.68 -15.72 3.76
C ALA A 109 -0.30 -14.22 3.91
N PRO A 110 -0.95 -13.50 4.86
CA PRO A 110 -0.45 -12.20 5.30
C PRO A 110 0.92 -12.31 5.99
#